data_AF-A0A931VR64-F1
#
_entry.id   AF-A0A931VR64-F1
#
_cell.length_a   1.000
_cell.length_b   1.000
_cell.length_c   1.000
_cell.angle_alpha   90.00
_cell.angle_beta   90.00
_cell.angle_gamma   90.00
#
_symmetry.space_group_name_H-M   'P 1'
#
loop_
_entity.id
_entity.type
_entity.pdbx_description
1 polymer ?
#
loop_
_entity_poly.entity_id
_entity_poly.type
_entity_poly.pdbx_seq_one_letter_code
_entity_poly.pdbx_strand_id
1 'polypeptide(L)'
;MKKIILTFAVLTIFTLILTACAGSAQTGTQAASVTLTENYTDAASAETQLVLGTIKLEETEQAVGAEQAAELITLWQLLQTLKSNRQKFNCSKQ
;
A
#
# COMPACT_ATOMS: atom_id res chain seq x y z
N MET A 1 -16.49 -46.59 12.06
CA MET A 1 -15.18 -46.41 11.40
C MET A 1 -15.21 -45.41 10.24
N LYS A 2 -16.17 -45.48 9.29
CA LYS A 2 -16.31 -44.48 8.19
C LYS A 2 -16.51 -43.02 8.63
N LYS A 3 -17.24 -42.78 9.74
CA LYS A 3 -17.51 -41.42 10.27
C LYS A 3 -16.26 -40.74 10.83
N ILE A 4 -15.35 -41.51 11.44
CA ILE A 4 -14.09 -41.03 12.00
C ILE A 4 -13.10 -40.66 10.89
N ILE A 5 -13.09 -41.43 9.80
CA ILE A 5 -12.29 -41.15 8.60
C ILE A 5 -12.79 -39.86 7.91
N LEU A 6 -14.11 -39.66 7.84
CA LEU A 6 -14.70 -38.43 7.30
C LEU A 6 -14.36 -37.19 8.13
N THR A 7 -14.42 -37.27 9.46
CA THR A 7 -14.05 -36.13 10.33
C THR A 7 -12.56 -35.79 10.26
N PHE A 8 -11.68 -36.79 10.13
CA PHE A 8 -10.25 -36.54 9.94
C PHE A 8 -9.94 -35.88 8.58
N ALA A 9 -10.65 -36.29 7.53
CA ALA A 9 -10.51 -35.70 6.19
C ALA A 9 -11.01 -34.25 6.13
N VAL A 10 -12.09 -33.92 6.83
CA VAL A 10 -12.61 -32.54 6.89
C VAL A 10 -11.67 -31.64 7.70
N LEU A 11 -11.09 -32.15 8.79
CA LEU A 11 -10.15 -31.39 9.62
C LEU A 11 -8.85 -31.07 8.86
N THR A 12 -8.33 -32.01 8.04
CA THR A 12 -7.16 -31.76 7.20
C THR A 12 -7.44 -30.80 6.05
N ILE A 13 -8.64 -30.82 5.46
CA ILE A 13 -9.01 -29.84 4.43
C ILE A 13 -9.11 -28.43 5.02
N PHE A 14 -9.62 -28.27 6.24
CA PHE A 14 -9.74 -26.97 6.90
C PHE A 14 -8.37 -26.34 7.23
N THR A 15 -7.38 -27.14 7.63
CA THR A 15 -6.02 -26.65 7.90
C THR A 15 -5.26 -26.29 6.61
N LEU A 16 -5.58 -26.93 5.48
CA LEU A 16 -5.02 -26.55 4.18
C LEU A 16 -5.50 -25.17 3.69
N ILE A 17 -6.70 -24.73 4.07
CA ILE A 17 -7.20 -23.40 3.70
C ILE A 17 -6.50 -22.31 4.54
N LEU A 18 -6.18 -22.59 5.81
CA LEU A 18 -5.48 -21.64 6.68
C LEU A 18 -4.00 -21.43 6.30
N THR A 19 -3.30 -22.46 5.82
CA THR A 19 -1.88 -22.34 5.45
C THR A 19 -1.64 -21.53 4.18
N ALA A 20 -2.68 -21.27 3.38
CA ALA A 20 -2.59 -20.42 2.19
C ALA A 20 -2.45 -18.92 2.55
N CYS A 21 -2.88 -18.50 3.74
CA CYS A 21 -2.67 -17.13 4.22
C CYS A 21 -1.42 -16.99 5.12
N ALA A 22 -0.93 -18.11 5.67
CA ALA A 22 0.28 -18.13 6.51
C ALA A 22 1.60 -18.22 5.72
N GLY A 23 1.53 -18.41 4.39
CA GLY A 23 2.67 -18.37 3.46
C GLY A 23 3.20 -16.97 3.13
N SER A 24 2.99 -15.98 4.01
CA SER A 24 3.51 -14.62 3.88
C SER A 24 4.73 -14.36 4.76
N ALA A 25 5.44 -15.40 5.17
CA ALA A 25 6.75 -15.28 5.81
C ALA A 25 7.84 -15.48 4.75
N GLN A 26 8.48 -14.38 4.35
CA GLN A 26 9.75 -14.35 3.63
C GLN A 26 9.74 -14.88 2.19
N THR A 27 8.82 -14.40 1.35
CA THR A 27 9.24 -14.03 -0.01
C THR A 27 9.35 -12.52 0.06
N GLY A 28 10.53 -11.96 -0.23
CA GLY A 28 10.61 -10.54 -0.52
C GLY A 28 9.65 -10.31 -1.68
N THR A 29 8.43 -9.89 -1.37
CA THR A 29 7.54 -9.26 -2.32
C THR A 29 8.41 -8.18 -2.90
N GLN A 30 8.93 -8.41 -4.11
CA GLN A 30 9.12 -7.31 -5.02
C GLN A 30 7.71 -6.74 -5.08
N ALA A 31 7.44 -5.78 -4.20
CA ALA A 31 6.35 -4.87 -4.39
C ALA A 31 6.62 -4.39 -5.80
N ALA A 32 5.80 -4.84 -6.75
CA ALA A 32 5.86 -4.29 -8.08
C ALA A 32 5.79 -2.79 -7.82
N SER A 33 6.90 -2.10 -8.02
CA SER A 33 7.04 -0.70 -7.65
C SER A 33 6.23 0.04 -8.69
N VAL A 34 4.93 0.11 -8.46
CA VAL A 34 4.01 0.86 -9.29
C VAL A 34 4.41 2.32 -9.11
N THR A 35 5.18 2.81 -10.07
CA THR A 35 5.57 4.21 -10.11
C THR A 35 4.38 4.99 -10.62
N LEU A 36 3.94 5.98 -9.86
CA LEU A 36 2.92 6.93 -10.31
C LEU A 36 3.48 7.65 -11.54
N THR A 37 2.80 7.50 -12.67
CA THR A 37 3.22 8.09 -13.93
C THR A 37 2.34 9.29 -14.28
N GLU A 38 2.94 10.27 -14.92
CA GLU A 38 2.26 11.45 -15.47
C GLU A 38 2.26 11.43 -17.01
N ASN A 39 2.69 10.31 -17.63
CA ASN A 39 2.90 10.20 -19.08
C ASN A 39 1.61 9.87 -19.88
N TYR A 40 0.45 10.30 -19.39
CA TYR A 40 -0.82 10.14 -20.09
C TYR A 40 -1.57 11.48 -20.14
N THR A 41 -2.43 11.63 -21.15
CA THR A 41 -3.21 12.86 -21.33
C THR A 41 -4.07 13.12 -20.09
N ASP A 42 -4.04 14.36 -19.60
CA ASP A 42 -4.76 14.78 -18.39
C ASP A 42 -4.34 14.05 -17.10
N ALA A 43 -3.11 13.53 -17.04
CA ALA A 43 -2.57 12.96 -15.81
C ALA A 43 -2.50 14.02 -14.70
N ALA A 44 -3.13 13.71 -13.57
CA ALA A 44 -2.96 14.49 -12.36
C ALA A 44 -1.51 14.35 -11.86
N SER A 45 -1.01 15.35 -11.12
CA SER A 45 0.34 15.25 -10.53
C SER A 45 0.43 14.02 -9.60
N ALA A 46 1.62 13.46 -9.45
CA ALA A 46 1.85 12.30 -8.57
C ALA A 46 1.32 12.55 -7.15
N GLU A 47 1.43 13.78 -6.61
CA GLU A 47 0.88 14.12 -5.30
C GLU A 47 -0.66 14.10 -5.29
N THR A 48 -1.29 14.58 -6.36
CA THR A 48 -2.75 14.55 -6.49
C THR A 48 -3.27 13.12 -6.62
N GLN A 49 -2.55 12.26 -7.35
CA GLN A 49 -2.84 10.83 -7.44
C GLN A 49 -2.75 10.14 -6.07
N LEU A 50 -1.76 10.49 -5.24
CA LEU A 50 -1.65 9.97 -3.87
C LEU A 50 -2.83 10.40 -2.99
N VAL A 51 -3.20 11.69 -3.01
CA VAL A 51 -4.33 12.19 -2.23
C VAL A 51 -5.63 11.51 -2.66
N LEU A 52 -5.90 11.44 -3.96
CA LEU A 52 -7.10 10.79 -4.47
C LEU A 52 -7.09 9.28 -4.14
N GLY A 53 -5.93 8.64 -4.22
CA GLY A 53 -5.75 7.26 -3.77
C GLY A 53 -6.14 7.07 -2.31
N THR A 54 -5.62 7.91 -1.40
CA THR A 54 -5.95 7.83 0.03
C THR A 54 -7.44 8.01 0.31
N ILE A 55 -8.11 8.93 -0.40
CA ILE A 55 -9.56 9.14 -0.26
C ILE A 55 -10.33 7.90 -0.76
N LYS A 56 -9.94 7.33 -1.90
CA LYS A 56 -10.58 6.13 -2.44
C LYS A 56 -10.45 4.90 -1.54
N LEU A 57 -9.45 4.86 -0.68
CA LEU A 57 -9.22 3.76 0.26
C LEU A 57 -10.09 3.86 1.52
N GLU A 58 -10.66 5.02 1.83
CA GLU A 58 -11.45 5.26 3.06
C GLU A 58 -12.62 4.28 3.23
N GLU A 59 -13.27 3.90 2.12
CA GLU A 59 -14.42 3.00 2.12
C GLU A 59 -14.05 1.54 1.83
N THR A 60 -12.76 1.17 1.90
CA THR A 60 -12.29 -0.20 1.64
C THR A 60 -11.67 -0.83 2.88
N GLU A 61 -11.44 -2.14 2.84
CA GLU A 61 -10.71 -2.87 3.90
C GLU A 61 -9.24 -2.41 4.05
N GLN A 62 -8.77 -1.56 3.15
CA GLN A 62 -7.42 -1.00 3.11
C GLN A 62 -7.42 0.50 3.50
N ALA A 63 -8.46 0.97 4.18
CA ALA A 63 -8.50 2.33 4.71
C ALA A 63 -7.23 2.65 5.51
N VAL A 64 -6.71 3.86 5.31
CA VAL A 64 -5.52 4.33 6.02
C VAL A 64 -5.91 4.57 7.48
N GLY A 65 -5.41 3.72 8.38
CA GLY A 65 -5.64 3.85 9.82
C GLY A 65 -4.91 5.02 10.45
N ALA A 66 -5.21 5.29 11.72
CA ALA A 66 -4.67 6.44 12.45
C ALA A 66 -3.14 6.36 12.61
N GLU A 67 -2.63 5.14 12.81
CA GLU A 67 -1.20 4.86 12.95
C GLU A 67 -0.46 5.13 11.63
N GLN A 68 -0.99 4.63 10.51
CA GLN A 68 -0.41 4.87 9.19
C GLN A 68 -0.51 6.35 8.78
N ALA A 69 -1.61 7.02 9.13
CA ALA A 69 -1.79 8.45 8.86
C ALA A 69 -0.74 9.31 9.59
N ALA A 70 -0.40 8.97 10.83
CA ALA A 70 0.63 9.66 11.60
C ALA A 70 2.02 9.60 10.92
N GLU A 71 2.37 8.44 10.36
CA GLU A 71 3.60 8.27 9.57
C GLU A 71 3.53 9.06 8.26
N LEU A 72 2.39 8.98 7.56
CA LEU A 72 2.19 9.63 6.26
C LEU A 72 2.30 11.16 6.35
N ILE A 73 1.83 11.77 7.44
CA ILE A 73 1.94 13.22 7.71
C ILE A 73 3.40 13.66 7.67
N THR A 74 4.29 12.90 8.32
CA THR A 74 5.72 13.25 8.42
C THR A 74 6.38 13.24 7.03
N LEU A 75 6.07 12.21 6.22
CA LEU A 75 6.55 12.09 4.85
C LEU A 75 6.05 13.25 3.97
N TRP A 76 4.79 13.65 4.13
CA TRP A 76 4.19 14.78 3.40
C TRP A 76 4.84 16.12 3.75
N GLN A 77 5.17 16.35 5.02
CA GLN A 77 5.85 17.58 5.46
C GLN A 77 7.28 17.66 4.91
N LEU A 78 7.99 16.53 4.89
CA LEU A 78 9.31 16.44 4.27
C LEU A 78 9.24 16.78 2.77
N LEU A 79 8.28 16.20 2.05
CA LEU A 79 8.08 16.49 0.63
C LEU A 79 7.85 17.98 0.36
N GLN A 80 7.01 18.65 1.15
CA GLN A 80 6.76 20.10 1.03
C GLN A 80 8.02 20.93 1.30
N THR A 81 8.81 20.53 2.30
CA THR A 81 10.09 21.17 2.63
C THR A 81 11.09 21.02 1.48
N LEU A 82 11.18 19.83 0.88
CA LEU A 82 12.06 19.59 -0.27
C LEU A 82 11.61 20.38 -1.51
N LYS A 83 10.30 20.46 -1.77
CA LYS A 83 9.75 21.25 -2.89
C LYS A 83 10.04 22.74 -2.75
N SER A 84 9.80 23.31 -1.57
CA SER A 84 10.06 24.74 -1.30
C SER A 84 11.56 25.09 -1.36
N ASN A 85 12.42 24.23 -0.83
CA ASN A 85 13.87 24.41 -0.95
C ASN A 85 14.33 24.33 -2.41
N ARG A 86 13.85 23.33 -3.18
CA ARG A 86 14.17 23.22 -4.61
C ARG A 86 13.79 24.48 -5.39
N GLN A 87 12.65 25.11 -5.09
CA GLN A 87 12.27 26.40 -5.69
C GLN A 87 13.22 27.53 -5.29
N LYS A 88 13.66 27.60 -4.04
CA LYS A 88 14.66 28.60 -3.59
C LYS A 88 16.00 28.45 -4.30
N PHE A 89 16.49 27.23 -4.52
CA PHE A 89 17.73 27.01 -5.28
C PHE A 89 17.61 27.42 -6.75
N ASN A 90 16.45 27.26 -7.37
CA ASN A 90 16.23 27.70 -8.76
C ASN A 90 16.18 29.23 -8.91
N CYS A 91 15.68 29.97 -7.91
CA CYS A 91 15.64 31.45 -7.97
C CYS A 91 17.01 32.10 -7.71
N SER A 92 18.00 31.38 -7.18
CA SER A 92 19.37 31.91 -6.99
C SER A 92 20.25 31.77 -8.24
N LYS A 93 19.77 31.05 -9.26
CA LYS A 93 20.50 30.80 -10.52
C LYS A 93 20.01 31.64 -11.71
N GLN A 94 18.98 32.47 -11.51
CA GLN A 94 18.59 33.53 -12.46
C GLN A 94 19.09 34.88 -11.94
#